data_AF-A0A1J3IY44-F1
#
_entry.id   AF-A0A1J3IY44-F1
#
_cell.length_a   1.000
_cell.length_b   1.000
_cell.length_c   1.000
_cell.angle_alpha   90.00
_cell.angle_beta   90.00
_cell.angle_gamma   90.00
#
_symmetry.space_group_name_H-M   'P 1'
#
loop_
_entity.id
_entity.type
_entity.pdbx_description
1 polymer ?
#
loop_
_entity_poly.entity_id
_entity_poly.type
_entity_poly.pdbx_seq_one_letter_code
_entity_poly.pdbx_strand_id
1 'polypeptide(L)' 'SMTLLVKPEYYDFFIRSMVPMKHYWPIRANNKCRDLKFAVEWGNNNTGKAQVIGRQGSEYMMKNLEMKYVYDYMLYVLQ' A
#
# COMPACT_ATOMS: atom_id res chain seq x y z
N SER A 1 -11.32 -1.66 -1.63
CA SER A 1 -11.19 -2.36 -0.33
C SER A 1 -9.90 -1.90 0.35
N MET A 2 -9.67 -2.27 1.61
CA MET A 2 -8.39 -1.98 2.30
C MET A 2 -7.26 -2.82 1.70
N THR A 3 -6.16 -2.18 1.28
CA THR A 3 -4.99 -2.87 0.74
C THR A 3 -4.16 -3.47 1.87
N LEU A 4 -3.82 -4.76 1.78
CA LEU A 4 -2.89 -5.44 2.68
C LEU A 4 -1.53 -5.54 1.99
N LEU A 5 -0.46 -5.03 2.60
CA LEU A 5 0.89 -5.10 2.05
C LEU A 5 1.77 -5.94 2.96
N VAL A 6 2.17 -7.11 2.48
CA VAL A 6 3.23 -7.90 3.11
C VAL A 6 4.53 -7.14 2.99
N LYS A 7 5.29 -7.05 4.09
CA LYS A 7 6.61 -6.41 4.14
C LYS A 7 7.42 -6.91 2.94
N PRO A 8 7.72 -6.03 1.96
CA PRO A 8 8.40 -6.46 0.74
C PRO A 8 9.87 -6.71 1.05
N GLU A 9 10.46 -7.64 0.30
CA GLU A 9 11.92 -7.85 0.26
C GLU A 9 12.56 -6.88 -0.75
N TYR A 10 11.87 -6.66 -1.87
CA TYR A 10 12.27 -5.74 -2.94
C TYR A 10 11.29 -4.57 -3.01
N TYR A 11 11.82 -3.35 -3.08
CA TYR A 11 11.02 -2.13 -3.11
C TYR A 11 10.89 -1.61 -4.54
N ASP A 12 9.66 -1.42 -4.98
CA ASP A 12 9.38 -0.58 -6.15
C ASP A 12 9.59 0.90 -5.83
N PHE A 13 9.82 1.68 -6.88
CA PHE A 13 10.12 3.12 -6.80
C PHE A 13 9.05 3.93 -6.05
N PHE A 14 7.78 3.51 -6.09
CA PHE A 14 6.66 4.24 -5.49
C PHE A 14 6.32 3.79 -4.05
N ILE A 15 6.69 2.56 -3.66
CA ILE A 15 6.27 1.96 -2.39
C ILE A 15 6.81 2.76 -1.20
N ARG A 16 8.00 3.36 -1.33
CA ARG A 16 8.64 4.17 -0.27
C ARG A 16 7.83 5.40 0.14
N SER A 17 7.01 5.90 -0.76
CA SER A 17 6.16 7.07 -0.53
C SER A 17 4.79 6.69 0.04
N MET A 18 4.50 5.40 0.20
CA MET A 18 3.29 4.92 0.84
C MET A 18 3.46 4.85 2.37
N VAL A 19 2.45 5.32 3.10
CA VAL A 19 2.49 5.38 4.56
C VAL A 19 1.64 4.24 5.16
N PRO A 20 2.19 3.39 6.04
CA PRO A 20 1.43 2.35 6.74
C PRO A 20 0.24 2.94 7.50
N MET A 21 -0.86 2.21 7.57
CA MET A 21 -2.13 2.59 8.22
C MET A 21 -2.84 3.81 7.62
N LYS A 22 -2.23 4.49 6.63
CA LYS A 22 -2.86 5.55 5.84
C LYS A 22 -3.20 5.04 4.44
N HIS A 23 -2.22 4.49 3.74
CA HIS A 23 -2.40 4.00 2.36
C HIS A 23 -2.61 2.48 2.28
N TYR A 24 -2.19 1.73 3.29
CA TYR A 24 -2.28 0.27 3.33
C TYR A 24 -2.18 -0.26 4.76
N TRP A 25 -2.54 -1.53 4.97
CA TRP A 25 -2.30 -2.25 6.21
C TRP A 25 -1.03 -3.12 6.14
N PRO A 26 -0.03 -2.91 7.00
CA PRO A 26 1.22 -3.66 6.96
C PRO A 26 1.06 -5.09 7.51
N ILE A 27 1.62 -6.07 6.81
CA ILE A 27 1.66 -7.48 7.22
C ILE A 27 3.12 -7.91 7.37
N ARG A 28 3.47 -8.58 8.48
CA ARG A 28 4.87 -9.04 8.67
C ARG A 28 5.17 -10.21 7.75
N ALA A 29 6.40 -10.26 7.24
CA ALA A 29 6.87 -11.36 6.41
C ALA A 29 7.00 -12.67 7.20
N ASN A 30 7.38 -12.58 8.47
CA ASN A 30 7.42 -13.72 9.40
C ASN A 30 6.06 -13.77 10.10
N ASN A 31 5.30 -14.87 9.92
CA ASN A 31 3.94 -15.07 10.45
C ASN A 31 2.76 -14.49 9.63
N LYS A 32 2.87 -14.52 8.29
CA LYS A 32 1.87 -13.98 7.34
C LYS A 32 0.43 -14.40 7.63
N CYS A 33 0.16 -15.70 7.84
CA CYS A 33 -1.21 -16.20 7.99
C CYS A 33 -1.92 -15.61 9.21
N ARG A 34 -1.23 -15.53 10.36
CA ARG A 34 -1.79 -14.95 11.58
C ARG A 34 -2.07 -13.46 11.42
N ASP A 35 -1.12 -12.74 10.83
CA ASP A 35 -1.25 -11.29 10.61
C ASP A 35 -2.33 -10.95 9.59
N LEU A 36 -2.44 -11.73 8.50
CA LEU A 36 -3.50 -11.60 7.50
C LEU A 36 -4.87 -11.84 8.12
N LYS A 37 -5.01 -12.92 8.89
CA LYS A 37 -6.27 -13.22 9.59
C LYS A 37 -6.69 -12.06 10.49
N PHE A 38 -5.77 -11.56 11.32
CA PHE A 38 -6.03 -10.43 12.20
C PHE A 38 -6.44 -9.17 11.43
N ALA A 39 -5.74 -8.84 10.34
CA ALA A 39 -6.04 -7.66 9.53
C ALA A 39 -7.43 -7.74 8.89
N VAL A 40 -7.83 -8.93 8.41
CA VAL A 40 -9.16 -9.17 7.81
C VAL A 40 -10.25 -9.08 8.87
N GLU A 41 -10.08 -9.76 10.01
CA GLU A 41 -11.04 -9.72 11.12
C GLU A 41 -11.20 -8.29 11.66
N TRP A 42 -10.10 -7.56 11.81
CA TRP A 42 -10.12 -6.16 12.19
C TRP A 42 -10.87 -5.31 11.15
N GLY A 43 -10.59 -5.49 9.85
CA GLY A 43 -11.21 -4.73 8.78
C GLY A 43 -12.72 -4.96 8.69
N ASN A 44 -13.16 -6.20 8.89
CA ASN A 44 -14.58 -6.56 8.94
C ASN A 44 -15.29 -5.92 10.15
N ASN A 45 -14.62 -5.82 11.31
CA ASN A 45 -15.16 -5.16 12.50
C ASN A 45 -15.02 -3.63 12.49
N ASN A 46 -14.23 -3.06 11.57
CA ASN A 46 -13.93 -1.62 11.49
C ASN A 46 -14.12 -1.09 10.06
N THR A 47 -15.24 -1.44 9.43
CA THR A 47 -15.50 -1.19 8.00
C THR A 47 -15.25 0.26 7.56
N GLY A 48 -15.69 1.25 8.35
CA GLY A 48 -15.45 2.67 8.05
C GLY A 48 -13.97 3.04 8.02
N LYS A 49 -13.18 2.57 8.99
CA LYS A 49 -11.73 2.82 9.02
C LYS A 49 -11.03 2.08 7.88
N ALA A 50 -11.41 0.84 7.63
CA ALA A 50 -10.89 0.05 6.51
C ALA A 50 -11.18 0.73 5.16
N GLN A 51 -12.37 1.32 4.99
CA GLN A 51 -12.74 2.08 3.80
C GLN A 51 -11.89 3.34 3.64
N VAL A 52 -11.62 4.08 4.72
CA VAL A 52 -10.74 5.26 4.69
C VAL A 52 -9.33 4.88 4.22
N ILE A 53 -8.74 3.81 4.78
CA ILE A 53 -7.41 3.33 4.37
C ILE A 53 -7.43 2.93 2.88
N GLY A 54 -8.42 2.15 2.47
CA GLY A 54 -8.56 1.73 1.07
C GLY A 54 -8.68 2.92 0.12
N ARG A 55 -9.51 3.91 0.48
CA ARG A 55 -9.71 5.12 -0.33
C ARG A 55 -8.43 5.96 -0.42
N GLN A 56 -7.76 6.21 0.70
CA GLN A 56 -6.51 6.97 0.73
C GLN A 56 -5.39 6.27 -0.06
N GLY A 57 -5.30 4.93 0.03
CA GLY A 57 -4.40 4.14 -0.80
C GLY A 57 -4.69 4.27 -2.30
N SER A 58 -5.95 4.10 -2.71
CA SER A 58 -6.36 4.26 -4.12
C SER A 58 -6.13 5.68 -4.64
N GLU A 59 -6.51 6.71 -3.88
CA GLU A 59 -6.27 8.11 -4.26
C GLU A 59 -4.77 8.42 -4.41
N TYR A 60 -3.93 7.87 -3.52
CA TYR A 60 -2.48 8.03 -3.63
C TYR A 60 -1.96 7.42 -4.93
N MET A 61 -2.34 6.18 -5.24
CA MET A 61 -1.92 5.49 -6.47
C MET A 61 -2.39 6.25 -7.72
N MET A 62 -3.65 6.66 -7.77
CA MET A 62 -4.20 7.38 -8.91
C MET A 62 -3.51 8.72 -9.18
N LYS A 63 -3.04 9.40 -8.14
CA LYS A 63 -2.38 10.72 -8.25
C LYS A 63 -0.87 10.66 -8.46
N ASN A 64 -0.21 9.60 -8.00
CA ASN A 64 1.26 9.54 -7.95
C ASN A 64 1.85 8.43 -8.84
N LEU A 65 1.03 7.54 -9.40
CA LEU A 65 1.43 6.50 -10.35
C LEU A 65 0.76 6.65 -11.72
N GLU A 66 0.56 7.90 -12.14
CA GLU A 66 0.27 8.19 -13.54
C GLU A 66 1.47 7.84 -14.42
N MET A 67 1.24 7.34 -15.64
CA MET A 67 2.30 6.94 -16.57
C MET A 67 3.34 8.05 -16.81
N LYS A 68 2.92 9.33 -16.77
CA LYS A 68 3.84 10.47 -16.86
C LYS A 68 4.95 10.41 -15.79
N TYR A 69 4.60 10.13 -14.54
CA TYR A 69 5.57 10.06 -13.43
C TYR A 69 6.45 8.82 -13.52
N VAL A 70 5.94 7.73 -14.11
CA VAL A 70 6.73 6.53 -14.39
C VAL A 70 7.81 6.86 -15.42
N TYR A 71 7.44 7.50 -16.53
CA TYR A 71 8.41 7.92 -17.55
C TYR A 71 9.40 8.96 -17.03
N ASP A 72 8.94 9.95 -16.27
CA ASP A 72 9.82 10.94 -15.64
C ASP A 72 10.86 10.29 -14.72
N TYR A 73 10.43 9.32 -13.90
CA TYR A 73 11.35 8.56 -13.04
C TYR A 73 12.35 7.72 -13.85
N MET A 74 11.90 7.03 -14.90
CA MET A 74 12.78 6.25 -15.76
C MET A 74 13.83 7.13 -16.45
N LEU A 75 13.42 8.30 -16.97
CA LEU A 75 14.34 9.25 -17.61
C LEU A 75 15.34 9.81 -16.59
N TYR A 76 14.88 10.18 -15.39
CA TYR A 76 15.73 10.69 -14.31
C TYR A 76 16.83 9.71 -13.91
N VAL A 77 16.55 8.40 -13.86
CA VAL A 77 17.53 7.37 -13.49
C VAL A 77 18.55 7.09 -14.60
N LEU A 78 18.26 7.46 -15.85
CA LEU A 78 19.18 7.30 -16.99
C LEU A 78 20.14 8.48 -17.17
N GLN A 79 19.97 9.57 -16.41
CA GLN A 79 20.85 10.75 -16.39
C GLN A 79 21.97 10.58 -15.35
#